data_AF-A0A2V9F6E1-F1
#
_entry.id   AF-A0A2V9F6E1-F1
#
_cell.length_a   1.000
_cell.length_b   1.000
_cell.length_c   1.000
_cell.angle_alpha   90.00
_cell.angle_beta   90.00
_cell.angle_gamma   90.00
#
_symmetry.space_group_name_H-M   'P 1'
#
loop_
_entity.id
_entity.type
_entity.pdbx_description
1 polymer ?
#
loop_
_entity_poly.entity_id
_entity_poly.type
_entity_poly.pdbx_seq_one_letter_code
_entity_poly.pdbx_strand_id
1 'polypeptide(L)'
;MTVGFLRDWLLDTLSRLGLIYRSTVGKQVFYRVNRNHPVFPELRVLVAKTVGAIQVLRSALAPLANRISLAFIYGSMARREEKAESDIDLMIVGKVTPEDVLARLGDVEPLLGRAVNPTVYSEAEFKTKLASGNHFLNSVLRGEKVFLIGEKDELGKVGGIRLAESRTDQSR
;
A
#
# COMPACT_ATOMS: atom_id res chain seq x y z
N MET A 1 -7.14 -9.50 -27.91
CA MET A 1 -7.60 -10.13 -26.66
C MET A 1 -8.07 -9.02 -25.73
N THR A 2 -9.37 -8.94 -25.41
CA THR A 2 -9.89 -7.84 -24.56
C THR A 2 -9.60 -8.13 -23.09
N VAL A 3 -9.48 -7.09 -22.27
CA VAL A 3 -9.21 -7.22 -20.83
C VAL A 3 -10.27 -8.08 -20.11
N GLY A 4 -11.52 -8.04 -20.59
CA GLY A 4 -12.61 -8.89 -20.08
C GLY A 4 -12.37 -10.38 -20.32
N PHE A 5 -11.88 -10.77 -21.50
CA PHE A 5 -11.57 -12.17 -21.81
C PHE A 5 -10.45 -12.70 -20.92
N LEU A 6 -9.39 -11.92 -20.70
CA LEU A 6 -8.28 -12.33 -19.85
C LEU A 6 -8.72 -12.51 -18.39
N ARG A 7 -9.57 -11.62 -17.88
CA ARG A 7 -10.11 -11.70 -16.52
C ARG A 7 -10.96 -12.97 -16.34
N ASP A 8 -11.90 -13.20 -17.25
CA ASP A 8 -12.84 -14.30 -17.12
C ASP A 8 -12.13 -15.66 -17.30
N TRP A 9 -11.18 -15.74 -18.23
CA TRP A 9 -10.31 -16.92 -18.40
C TRP A 9 -9.44 -17.20 -17.16
N LEU A 10 -8.86 -16.16 -16.56
CA LEU A 10 -8.04 -16.31 -15.36
C LEU A 10 -8.86 -16.81 -14.17
N LEU A 11 -10.04 -16.22 -13.92
CA LEU A 11 -10.92 -16.63 -12.83
C LEU A 11 -11.45 -18.06 -13.00
N ASP A 12 -11.76 -18.47 -14.23
CA ASP A 12 -12.10 -19.85 -14.53
C ASP A 12 -10.93 -20.79 -14.28
N THR A 13 -9.75 -20.46 -14.81
CA THR A 13 -8.53 -21.26 -14.64
C THR A 13 -8.18 -21.45 -13.16
N LEU A 14 -8.16 -20.38 -12.37
CA LEU A 14 -7.88 -20.44 -10.93
C LEU A 14 -8.92 -21.25 -10.17
N SER A 15 -10.19 -21.20 -10.60
CA SER A 15 -11.27 -21.99 -10.01
C SER A 15 -11.11 -23.47 -10.33
N ARG A 16 -10.76 -23.82 -11.59
CA ARG A 16 -10.51 -25.20 -12.03
C ARG A 16 -9.28 -25.82 -11.35
N LEU A 17 -8.27 -24.99 -11.06
CA LEU A 17 -7.08 -25.40 -10.29
C LEU A 17 -7.35 -25.50 -8.77
N GLY A 18 -8.56 -25.16 -8.29
CA GLY A 18 -8.89 -25.21 -6.87
C GLY A 18 -8.21 -24.12 -6.02
N LEU A 19 -7.60 -23.13 -6.66
CA LEU A 19 -6.93 -22.00 -6.00
C LEU A 19 -7.93 -20.98 -5.45
N ILE A 20 -9.10 -20.89 -6.08
CA ILE A 20 -10.23 -20.10 -5.61
C ILE A 20 -11.52 -20.92 -5.66
N TYR A 21 -12.43 -20.67 -4.74
CA TYR A 21 -13.80 -21.12 -4.76
C TYR A 21 -14.65 -20.13 -5.52
N ARG A 22 -15.54 -20.63 -6.37
CA ARG A 22 -16.57 -19.86 -7.07
C ARG A 22 -17.94 -20.26 -6.54
N SER A 23 -18.73 -19.29 -6.11
CA SER A 23 -20.15 -19.50 -5.76
C SER A 23 -21.03 -18.51 -6.52
N THR A 24 -22.28 -18.88 -6.75
CA THR A 24 -23.26 -18.02 -7.42
C THR A 24 -24.46 -17.88 -6.49
N VAL A 25 -24.86 -16.63 -6.22
CA VAL A 25 -26.07 -16.31 -5.45
C VAL A 25 -26.92 -15.38 -6.33
N GLY A 26 -28.05 -15.91 -6.83
CA GLY A 26 -28.85 -15.21 -7.83
C GLY A 26 -28.04 -14.96 -9.11
N LYS A 27 -27.94 -13.69 -9.54
CA LYS A 27 -27.15 -13.25 -10.70
C LYS A 27 -25.71 -12.85 -10.35
N GLN A 28 -25.33 -12.90 -9.07
CA GLN A 28 -24.00 -12.48 -8.62
C GLN A 28 -23.06 -13.67 -8.44
N VAL A 29 -21.83 -13.52 -8.93
CA VAL A 29 -20.76 -14.51 -8.79
C VAL A 29 -19.77 -14.01 -7.73
N PHE A 30 -19.49 -14.85 -6.74
CA PHE A 30 -18.54 -14.58 -5.67
C PHE A 30 -17.33 -15.50 -5.82
N TYR A 31 -16.15 -14.93 -5.56
CA TYR A 31 -14.88 -15.66 -5.57
C TYR A 31 -14.21 -15.55 -4.21
N ARG A 32 -13.68 -16.65 -3.70
CA ARG A 32 -12.96 -16.70 -2.42
C ARG A 32 -11.70 -17.54 -2.56
N VAL A 33 -10.56 -17.04 -2.08
CA VAL A 33 -9.31 -17.80 -2.14
C VAL A 33 -9.38 -19.08 -1.29
N ASN A 34 -8.85 -20.17 -1.82
CA ASN A 34 -8.69 -21.42 -1.09
C ASN A 34 -7.39 -21.42 -0.29
N ARG A 35 -7.46 -21.02 0.98
CA ARG A 35 -6.30 -20.97 1.89
C ARG A 35 -5.73 -22.33 2.28
N ASN A 36 -6.49 -23.41 2.03
CA ASN A 36 -6.06 -24.78 2.34
C ASN A 36 -5.33 -25.45 1.16
N HIS A 37 -5.20 -24.76 0.02
CA HIS A 37 -4.52 -25.31 -1.14
C HIS A 37 -2.99 -25.37 -0.91
N PRO A 38 -2.30 -26.46 -1.27
CA PRO A 38 -0.86 -26.62 -1.02
C PRO A 38 0.02 -25.49 -1.56
N VAL A 39 -0.34 -24.94 -2.73
CA VAL A 39 0.38 -23.86 -3.43
C VAL A 39 0.00 -22.44 -2.92
N PHE A 40 -0.92 -22.34 -1.96
CA PHE A 40 -1.36 -21.04 -1.43
C PHE A 40 -0.23 -20.22 -0.79
N PRO A 41 0.68 -20.79 0.04
CA PRO A 41 1.80 -20.04 0.61
C PRO A 41 2.68 -19.37 -0.46
N GLU A 42 3.00 -20.08 -1.53
CA GLU A 42 3.85 -19.61 -2.63
C GLU A 42 3.15 -18.53 -3.46
N LEU A 43 1.85 -18.72 -3.77
CA LEU A 43 1.06 -17.71 -4.47
C LEU A 43 0.90 -16.44 -3.65
N ARG A 44 0.71 -16.57 -2.34
CA ARG A 44 0.65 -15.42 -1.43
C ARG A 44 1.97 -14.63 -1.49
N VAL A 45 3.11 -15.31 -1.51
CA VAL A 45 4.43 -14.66 -1.64
C VAL A 45 4.59 -14.04 -3.02
N LEU A 46 4.21 -14.72 -4.10
CA LEU A 46 4.30 -14.19 -5.47
C LEU A 46 3.44 -12.94 -5.65
N VAL A 47 2.19 -12.97 -5.16
CA VAL A 47 1.30 -11.81 -5.17
C VAL A 47 1.87 -10.70 -4.31
N ALA A 48 2.40 -11.01 -3.11
CA ALA A 48 3.08 -10.02 -2.27
C ALA A 48 4.23 -9.31 -2.98
N LYS A 49 5.08 -10.06 -3.70
CA LYS A 49 6.23 -9.54 -4.45
C LYS A 49 5.82 -8.71 -5.66
N THR A 50 4.68 -9.00 -6.29
CA THR A 50 4.28 -8.38 -7.57
C THR A 50 3.29 -7.22 -7.41
N VAL A 51 2.21 -7.40 -6.63
CA VAL A 51 1.11 -6.42 -6.52
C VAL A 51 0.68 -6.18 -5.05
N GLY A 52 1.16 -7.00 -4.12
CA GLY A 52 0.66 -7.10 -2.75
C GLY A 52 1.44 -6.32 -1.70
N ALA A 53 2.45 -5.54 -2.07
CA ALA A 53 3.25 -4.76 -1.14
C ALA A 53 2.39 -3.86 -0.22
N ILE A 54 1.38 -3.20 -0.81
CA ILE A 54 0.41 -2.37 -0.09
C ILE A 54 -0.30 -3.19 0.99
N GLN A 55 -0.79 -4.38 0.65
CA GLN A 55 -1.58 -5.21 1.58
C GLN A 55 -0.70 -5.82 2.67
N VAL A 56 0.53 -6.22 2.33
CA VAL A 56 1.51 -6.72 3.30
C VAL A 56 1.87 -5.62 4.29
N LEU A 57 2.20 -4.41 3.81
CA LEU A 57 2.52 -3.28 4.67
C LEU A 57 1.33 -2.83 5.52
N ARG A 58 0.11 -2.79 4.96
CA ARG A 58 -1.11 -2.54 5.74
C ARG A 58 -1.28 -3.54 6.87
N SER A 59 -1.01 -4.82 6.60
CA SER A 59 -1.14 -5.88 7.61
C SER A 59 -0.07 -5.77 8.68
N ALA A 60 1.16 -5.40 8.30
CA ALA A 60 2.28 -5.16 9.23
C ALA A 60 2.02 -3.96 10.16
N LEU A 61 1.42 -2.90 9.63
CA LEU A 61 1.12 -1.68 10.38
C LEU A 61 -0.19 -1.75 11.16
N ALA A 62 -1.08 -2.71 10.88
CA ALA A 62 -2.37 -2.85 11.55
C ALA A 62 -2.29 -2.86 13.09
N PRO A 63 -1.32 -3.55 13.74
CA PRO A 63 -1.17 -3.51 15.20
C PRO A 63 -0.83 -2.12 15.76
N LEU A 64 -0.31 -1.21 14.94
CA LEU A 64 0.06 0.15 15.31
C LEU A 64 -0.95 1.20 14.84
N ALA A 65 -2.02 0.80 14.16
CA ALA A 65 -2.89 1.71 13.42
C ALA A 65 -3.54 2.78 14.31
N ASN A 66 -3.85 2.48 15.57
CA ASN A 66 -4.40 3.44 16.54
C ASN A 66 -3.40 4.52 16.99
N ARG A 67 -2.10 4.30 16.77
CA ARG A 67 -1.01 5.23 17.09
C ARG A 67 -0.50 5.94 15.84
N ILE A 68 -0.90 5.53 14.64
CA ILE A 68 -0.48 6.09 13.37
C ILE A 68 -1.60 6.99 12.84
N SER A 69 -1.30 8.27 12.69
CA SER A 69 -2.24 9.25 12.12
C SER A 69 -2.21 9.21 10.60
N LEU A 70 -1.05 8.90 10.02
CA LEU A 70 -0.87 8.77 8.58
C LEU A 70 0.25 7.80 8.23
N ALA A 71 0.04 6.92 7.24
CA ALA A 71 1.12 6.16 6.63
C ALA A 71 0.90 6.04 5.12
N PHE A 72 1.94 6.29 4.33
CA PHE A 72 1.87 6.18 2.87
C PHE A 72 3.21 5.85 2.24
N ILE A 73 3.15 5.17 1.11
CA ILE A 73 4.30 4.92 0.25
C ILE A 73 4.51 6.13 -0.67
N TYR A 74 5.76 6.55 -0.85
CA TYR A 74 6.16 7.61 -1.80
C TYR A 74 7.29 7.12 -2.72
N GLY A 75 7.83 8.02 -3.55
CA GLY A 75 9.00 7.70 -4.39
C GLY A 75 8.65 7.04 -5.73
N SER A 76 9.57 6.23 -6.26
CA SER A 76 9.41 5.51 -7.55
C SER A 76 8.22 4.54 -7.54
N MET A 77 7.99 3.92 -6.39
CA MET A 77 6.88 3.00 -6.11
C MET A 77 5.52 3.65 -6.35
N ALA A 78 5.31 4.84 -5.79
CA ALA A 78 4.04 5.54 -5.87
C ALA A 78 3.76 6.07 -7.28
N ARG A 79 4.81 6.34 -8.07
CA ARG A 79 4.74 6.83 -9.45
C ARG A 79 4.44 5.76 -10.50
N ARG A 80 4.29 4.48 -10.11
CA ARG A 80 4.13 3.32 -11.01
C ARG A 80 5.25 3.15 -12.07
N GLU A 81 6.39 3.80 -11.87
CA GLU A 81 7.59 3.74 -12.73
C GLU A 81 8.54 2.62 -12.28
N GLU A 82 8.02 1.61 -11.58
CA GLU A 82 8.85 0.74 -10.76
C GLU A 82 9.62 -0.31 -11.55
N LYS A 83 10.89 -0.52 -11.14
CA LYS A 83 11.66 -1.73 -11.44
C LYS A 83 11.49 -2.70 -10.28
N ALA A 84 11.45 -4.00 -10.57
CA ALA A 84 11.18 -5.07 -9.59
C ALA A 84 12.12 -5.11 -8.36
N GLU A 85 13.24 -4.37 -8.39
CA GLU A 85 14.28 -4.33 -7.35
C GLU A 85 14.30 -3.03 -6.54
N SER A 86 13.40 -2.07 -6.79
CA SER A 86 13.42 -0.78 -6.08
C SER A 86 12.93 -0.92 -4.63
N ASP A 87 13.64 -0.27 -3.71
CA ASP A 87 13.24 -0.16 -2.29
C ASP A 87 11.88 0.52 -2.13
N ILE A 88 11.19 0.20 -1.03
CA ILE A 88 9.91 0.82 -0.69
C ILE A 88 10.13 1.95 0.32
N ASP A 89 9.96 3.19 -0.14
CA ASP A 89 9.98 4.36 0.73
C ASP A 89 8.64 4.55 1.45
N LEU A 90 8.66 4.49 2.79
CA LEU A 90 7.47 4.51 3.63
C LEU A 90 7.49 5.73 4.57
N MET A 91 6.51 6.62 4.47
CA MET A 91 6.31 7.70 5.42
C MET A 91 5.32 7.27 6.50
N ILE A 92 5.64 7.54 7.77
CA ILE A 92 4.74 7.32 8.91
C ILE A 92 4.72 8.55 9.79
N VAL A 93 3.52 9.02 10.12
CA VAL A 93 3.29 10.13 11.06
C VAL A 93 2.38 9.67 12.18
N GLY A 94 2.81 9.82 13.43
CA GLY A 94 1.99 9.43 14.59
C GLY A 94 2.77 9.32 15.90
N LYS A 95 2.16 8.66 16.87
CA LYS A 95 2.73 8.36 18.20
C LYS A 95 3.41 6.99 18.21
N VAL A 96 4.28 6.74 17.23
CA VAL A 96 5.08 5.52 17.07
C VAL A 96 6.56 5.87 17.03
N THR A 97 7.41 4.99 17.55
CA THR A 97 8.86 5.18 17.45
C THR A 97 9.42 4.46 16.21
N PRO A 98 10.63 4.81 15.75
CA PRO A 98 11.30 4.06 14.69
C PRO A 98 11.44 2.57 15.02
N GLU A 99 11.71 2.23 16.28
CA GLU A 99 11.87 0.84 16.74
C GLU A 99 10.56 0.05 16.66
N ASP A 100 9.43 0.67 17.05
CA ASP A 100 8.09 0.06 16.90
C ASP A 100 7.84 -0.35 15.44
N VAL A 101 8.23 0.51 14.51
CA VAL A 101 8.02 0.32 13.07
C VAL A 101 8.97 -0.74 12.52
N LEU A 102 10.27 -0.63 12.81
CA LEU A 102 11.28 -1.58 12.33
C LEU A 102 10.97 -3.01 12.79
N ALA A 103 10.50 -3.19 14.03
CA ALA A 103 10.07 -4.49 14.54
C ALA A 103 8.92 -5.11 13.72
N ARG A 104 8.07 -4.30 13.08
CA ARG A 104 7.01 -4.79 12.18
C ARG A 104 7.49 -4.99 10.75
N LEU A 105 8.46 -4.20 10.32
CA LEU A 105 8.98 -4.24 8.95
C LEU A 105 9.94 -5.42 8.72
N GLY A 106 10.72 -5.82 9.72
CA GLY A 106 11.68 -6.93 9.61
C GLY A 106 11.04 -8.25 9.18
N ASP A 107 9.79 -8.51 9.60
CA ASP A 107 9.05 -9.73 9.21
C ASP A 107 8.53 -9.70 7.77
N VAL A 108 8.42 -8.50 7.17
CA VAL A 108 7.82 -8.33 5.84
C VAL A 108 8.82 -8.09 4.72
N GLU A 109 10.01 -7.56 4.98
CA GLU A 109 11.05 -7.40 3.96
C GLU A 109 11.39 -8.71 3.23
N PRO A 110 11.55 -9.87 3.90
CA PRO A 110 11.77 -11.14 3.22
C PRO A 110 10.59 -11.58 2.35
N LEU A 111 9.36 -11.24 2.75
CA LEU A 111 8.14 -11.55 2.00
C LEU A 111 8.03 -10.68 0.74
N LEU A 112 8.45 -9.42 0.84
CA LEU A 112 8.45 -8.44 -0.23
C LEU A 112 9.63 -8.63 -1.18
N GLY A 113 10.73 -9.22 -0.72
CA GLY A 113 11.95 -9.44 -1.50
C GLY A 113 12.74 -8.16 -1.78
N ARG A 114 12.52 -7.11 -0.98
CA ARG A 114 13.16 -5.79 -1.09
C ARG A 114 13.09 -5.05 0.24
N ALA A 115 13.99 -4.10 0.45
CA ALA A 115 14.04 -3.30 1.67
C ALA A 115 12.84 -2.33 1.75
N VAL A 116 12.40 -2.06 2.98
CA VAL A 116 11.41 -1.04 3.28
C VAL A 116 12.10 0.03 4.13
N ASN A 117 12.17 1.25 3.61
CA ASN A 117 12.85 2.37 4.25
C ASN A 117 11.83 3.29 4.94
N PRO A 118 11.57 3.13 6.26
CA PRO A 118 10.63 3.98 6.98
C PRO A 118 11.25 5.34 7.33
N THR A 119 10.52 6.41 7.05
CA THR A 119 10.71 7.73 7.64
C THR A 119 9.58 7.97 8.64
N VAL A 120 9.93 8.11 9.93
CA VAL A 120 8.97 8.26 11.02
C VAL A 120 9.02 9.67 11.60
N TYR A 121 7.86 10.31 11.75
CA TYR A 121 7.69 11.59 12.41
C TYR A 121 6.59 11.57 13.45
N SER A 122 6.76 12.31 14.55
CA SER A 122 5.61 12.77 15.31
C SER A 122 4.80 13.80 14.52
N GLU A 123 3.51 13.96 14.85
CA GLU A 123 2.70 15.01 14.22
C GLU A 123 3.30 16.42 14.40
N ALA A 124 3.89 16.69 15.56
CA ALA A 124 4.51 17.98 15.87
C ALA A 124 5.75 18.23 15.00
N GLU A 125 6.63 17.24 14.86
CA GLU A 125 7.80 17.34 14.00
C GLU A 125 7.40 17.48 12.53
N PHE A 126 6.40 16.70 12.08
CA PHE A 126 5.91 16.76 10.71
C PHE A 126 5.40 18.16 10.37
N LYS A 127 4.55 18.74 11.23
CA LYS A 127 4.07 20.13 11.09
C LYS A 127 5.20 21.14 11.08
N THR A 128 6.13 21.03 12.04
CA THR A 128 7.24 21.97 12.19
C THR A 128 8.14 21.95 10.97
N LYS A 129 8.49 20.76 10.46
CA LYS A 129 9.33 20.62 9.26
C LYS A 129 8.63 21.10 7.99
N LEU A 130 7.32 20.94 7.88
CA LEU A 130 6.56 21.50 6.77
C LEU A 130 6.53 23.02 6.81
N ALA A 131 6.24 23.59 7.98
CA ALA A 131 6.21 25.04 8.19
C ALA A 131 7.59 25.69 7.95
N SER A 132 8.69 24.98 8.26
CA SER A 132 10.05 25.45 7.99
C SER A 132 10.49 25.28 6.52
N GLY A 133 9.61 24.79 5.64
CA GLY A 133 9.90 24.67 4.22
C GLY A 133 10.82 23.50 3.86
N ASN A 134 10.90 22.45 4.70
CA ASN A 134 11.78 21.31 4.48
C ASN A 134 11.67 20.74 3.05
N HIS A 135 12.77 20.80 2.29
CA HIS A 135 12.80 20.41 0.87
C HIS A 135 12.39 18.96 0.62
N PHE A 136 12.78 18.04 1.51
CA PHE A 136 12.45 16.64 1.39
C PHE A 136 10.94 16.42 1.55
N LEU A 137 10.33 16.91 2.63
CA LEU A 137 8.89 16.78 2.84
C LEU A 137 8.08 17.46 1.72
N ASN A 138 8.50 18.63 1.26
CA ASN A 138 7.86 19.32 0.13
C ASN A 138 7.97 18.55 -1.19
N SER A 139 9.06 17.81 -1.40
CA SER A 139 9.19 16.91 -2.55
C SER A 139 8.23 15.72 -2.43
N VAL A 140 8.24 15.05 -1.27
CA VAL A 140 7.36 13.91 -0.97
C VAL A 140 5.87 14.30 -1.10
N LEU A 141 5.50 15.48 -0.62
CA LEU A 141 4.13 15.98 -0.69
C LEU A 141 3.66 16.33 -2.11
N ARG A 142 4.57 16.67 -3.03
CA ARG A 142 4.23 16.93 -4.44
C ARG A 142 4.13 15.65 -5.27
N GLY A 143 4.86 14.60 -4.90
CA GLY A 143 4.81 13.32 -5.60
C GLY A 143 3.51 12.54 -5.39
N GLU A 144 3.29 11.53 -6.22
CA GLU A 144 2.22 10.54 -6.02
C GLU A 144 2.42 9.80 -4.68
N LYS A 145 1.31 9.38 -4.08
CA LYS A 145 1.29 8.68 -2.79
C LYS A 145 0.30 7.54 -2.85
N VAL A 146 0.67 6.44 -2.22
CA VAL A 146 -0.24 5.32 -1.96
C VAL A 146 -0.45 5.22 -0.47
N PHE A 147 -1.61 5.64 0.00
CA PHE A 147 -1.95 5.60 1.42
C PHE A 147 -2.12 4.17 1.90
N LEU A 148 -1.61 3.91 3.11
CA LEU A 148 -1.75 2.65 3.86
C LEU A 148 -2.64 2.86 5.09
N ILE A 149 -2.52 4.01 5.76
CA ILE A 149 -3.36 4.43 6.90
C ILE A 149 -3.65 5.94 6.73
N GLY A 150 -4.91 6.32 6.95
CA GLY A 150 -5.41 7.68 6.68
C GLY A 150 -5.59 7.96 5.17
N GLU A 151 -6.08 9.17 4.85
CA GLU A 151 -6.28 9.63 3.48
C GLU A 151 -5.68 11.03 3.26
N LYS A 152 -5.94 11.61 2.08
CA LYS A 152 -5.44 12.93 1.69
C LYS A 152 -5.92 14.04 2.63
N ASP A 153 -7.13 13.90 3.17
CA ASP A 153 -7.71 14.85 4.11
C ASP A 153 -7.01 14.81 5.47
N GLU A 154 -6.68 13.62 5.97
CA GLU A 154 -5.87 13.45 7.17
C GLU A 154 -4.47 14.03 6.96
N LEU A 155 -3.87 13.84 5.79
CA LEU A 155 -2.59 14.47 5.46
C LEU A 155 -2.70 16.00 5.48
N GLY A 156 -3.81 16.58 5.02
CA GLY A 156 -4.04 18.01 5.11
C GLY A 156 -4.22 18.51 6.55
N LYS A 157 -4.96 17.76 7.39
CA LYS A 157 -5.17 18.06 8.82
C LYS A 157 -3.87 17.94 9.63
N VAL A 158 -3.10 16.88 9.38
CA VAL A 158 -1.82 16.62 10.07
C VAL A 158 -0.72 17.56 9.56
N GLY A 159 -0.69 17.89 8.28
CA GLY A 159 0.30 18.83 7.73
C GLY A 159 -0.04 20.31 7.95
N GLY A 160 -1.31 20.65 8.21
CA GLY A 160 -1.78 22.03 8.19
C GLY A 160 -1.83 22.63 6.78
N ILE A 161 -1.95 21.78 5.75
CA ILE A 161 -1.85 22.17 4.33
C ILE A 161 -3.14 21.78 3.61
N ARG A 162 -3.75 22.68 2.82
CA ARG A 162 -4.77 22.29 1.84
C ARG A 162 -4.07 21.65 0.64
N LEU A 163 -4.10 20.33 0.55
CA LEU A 163 -3.66 19.65 -0.67
C LEU A 163 -4.73 19.85 -1.75
N ALA A 164 -4.40 20.65 -2.77
CA ALA A 164 -5.30 20.89 -3.90
C ALA A 164 -5.81 19.57 -4.48
N GLU A 165 -7.13 19.48 -4.70
CA GLU A 165 -7.74 18.39 -5.44
C GLU A 165 -7.03 18.25 -6.79
N SER A 166 -6.44 17.08 -7.05
CA SER A 166 -6.08 16.73 -8.41
C SER A 166 -7.39 16.60 -9.15
N ARG A 167 -7.76 17.63 -9.91
CA ARG A 167 -8.85 17.59 -10.88
C ARG A 167 -8.65 16.32 -11.70
N THR A 168 -9.46 15.31 -11.42
CA THR A 168 -9.63 14.19 -12.33
C THR A 168 -10.26 14.80 -13.55
N ASP A 169 -9.46 14.90 -14.60
CA ASP A 169 -9.83 15.42 -15.89
C ASP A 169 -11.03 14.60 -16.41
N GLN A 170 -12.22 15.18 -16.29
CA GLN A 170 -13.33 14.82 -17.15
C GLN A 170 -13.05 15.45 -18.52
N SER A 171 -12.29 14.73 -19.34
CA SER A 171 -12.17 15.01 -20.76
C SER A 171 -12.85 13.89 -21.54
N ARG A 172 -14.14 14.15 -21.78
CA ARG A 172 -14.96 13.86 -22.98
C ARG A 172 -14.83 12.50 -23.66
#